data_AF-A0A1B7JKA7-F1
#
_entry.id   AF-A0A1B7JKA7-F1
#
_cell.length_a   1.000
_cell.length_b   1.000
_cell.length_c   1.000
_cell.angle_alpha   90.00
_cell.angle_beta   90.00
_cell.angle_gamma   90.00
#
_symmetry.space_group_name_H-M   'P 1'
#
loop_
_entity.id
_entity.type
_entity.pdbx_description
1 polymer ?
#
loop_
_entity_poly.entity_id
_entity_poly.type
_entity_poly.pdbx_seq_one_letter_code
_entity_poly.pdbx_strand_id
1 'polypeptide(L)' 'MVISRLEQMGFSSLAQLSEASYDEILISGAALTGSSCWKNSPQAKKAVEGAIAAAKQASTPSPI' A
#
# COMPACT_ATOMS: atom_id res chain seq x y z
N MET A 1 1.89 9.30 10.82
CA MET A 1 2.99 8.72 10.01
C MET A 1 2.47 7.46 9.34
N VAL A 2 2.26 7.47 8.02
CA VAL A 2 1.57 6.38 7.29
C VAL A 2 2.49 5.17 7.04
N ILE A 3 3.81 5.41 6.92
CA ILE A 3 4.83 4.40 6.60
C ILE A 3 4.98 3.37 7.72
N SER A 4 5.17 3.80 8.97
CA SER A 4 5.27 2.89 10.12
C SER A 4 3.99 2.08 10.35
N ARG A 5 2.85 2.54 9.83
CA ARG A 5 1.57 1.82 9.89
C ARG A 5 1.52 0.72 8.84
N LEU A 6 2.07 0.95 7.65
CA LEU A 6 2.19 -0.06 6.58
C LEU A 6 3.11 -1.21 7.01
N GLU A 7 4.21 -0.93 7.72
CA GLU A 7 5.06 -1.98 8.30
C GLU A 7 4.29 -2.83 9.33
N GLN A 8 3.44 -2.21 10.16
CA GLN A 8 2.57 -2.93 11.10
C GLN A 8 1.45 -3.73 10.42
N MET A 9 1.09 -3.43 9.17
CA MET A 9 0.07 -4.18 8.41
C MET A 9 0.58 -5.52 7.87
N GLY A 10 1.87 -5.82 7.99
CA GLY A 10 2.42 -7.02 7.35
C GLY A 10 2.55 -6.88 5.84
N PHE A 11 2.49 -5.66 5.30
CA PHE A 11 3.06 -5.35 3.99
C PHE A 11 4.60 -5.36 4.10
N SER A 12 5.16 -6.51 4.46
CA SER A 12 6.59 -6.75 4.60
C SER A 12 7.27 -6.98 3.25
N SER A 13 6.51 -6.99 2.15
CA SER A 13 7.06 -7.18 0.81
C SER A 13 6.25 -6.46 -0.25
N LEU A 14 6.98 -5.80 -1.14
CA LEU A 14 6.46 -5.12 -2.32
C LEU A 14 5.70 -6.08 -3.25
N ALA A 15 6.04 -7.37 -3.29
CA ALA A 15 5.35 -8.36 -4.11
C ALA A 15 3.85 -8.49 -3.77
N GLN A 16 3.49 -8.64 -2.49
CA GLN A 16 2.08 -8.69 -2.09
C GLN A 16 1.33 -7.39 -2.39
N LEU A 17 2.06 -6.27 -2.38
CA LEU A 17 1.51 -4.95 -2.64
C LEU A 17 1.30 -4.67 -4.14
N SER A 18 2.06 -5.34 -5.02
CA SER A 18 1.87 -5.26 -6.48
C SER A 18 0.69 -6.11 -6.95
N GLU A 19 0.40 -7.20 -6.26
CA GLU A 19 -0.78 -8.05 -6.46
C GLU A 19 -2.06 -7.42 -5.86
N ALA A 20 -1.93 -6.65 -4.79
CA ALA A 20 -3.05 -5.99 -4.15
C ALA A 20 -3.61 -4.81 -4.99
N SER A 21 -4.95 -4.70 -5.01
CA SER A 21 -5.63 -3.61 -5.70
C SER A 21 -5.62 -2.33 -4.89
N TYR A 22 -5.66 -1.18 -5.57
CA TYR A 22 -5.70 0.14 -4.92
C TYR A 22 -6.80 0.27 -3.87
N ASP A 23 -8.02 -0.19 -4.18
CA ASP A 23 -9.13 -0.16 -3.23
C ASP A 23 -8.93 -1.11 -2.05
N GLU A 24 -8.39 -2.31 -2.29
CA GLU A 24 -8.05 -3.30 -1.27
C GLU A 24 -7.04 -2.74 -0.26
N ILE A 25 -6.02 -2.01 -0.71
CA ILE A 25 -5.02 -1.39 0.17
C ILE A 25 -5.64 -0.24 0.97
N LEU A 26 -6.53 0.55 0.37
CA LEU A 26 -7.24 1.61 1.09
C LEU A 26 -8.19 1.04 2.16
N ILE A 27 -8.91 -0.03 1.84
CA ILE A 27 -9.83 -0.72 2.77
C ILE A 27 -9.01 -1.36 3.90
N SER A 28 -7.93 -2.06 3.57
CA SER A 28 -7.03 -2.69 4.55
C SER A 28 -6.38 -1.66 5.46
N GLY A 29 -5.88 -0.54 4.92
CA GLY A 29 -5.31 0.55 5.71
C GLY A 29 -6.33 1.26 6.60
N ALA A 30 -7.56 1.43 6.12
CA ALA A 30 -8.66 1.97 6.94
C ALA A 30 -9.06 1.01 8.07
N ALA A 31 -9.17 -0.29 7.78
CA ALA A 31 -9.47 -1.33 8.76
C ALA A 31 -8.38 -1.42 9.84
N LEU A 32 -7.12 -1.36 9.44
CA LEU A 32 -5.99 -1.50 10.36
C LEU A 32 -5.74 -0.27 11.23
N THR A 33 -6.14 0.91 10.75
CA THR A 33 -6.13 2.15 11.55
C THR A 33 -7.43 2.43 12.28
N GLY A 34 -8.46 1.60 12.07
CA GLY A 34 -9.81 1.82 12.58
C GLY A 34 -10.42 3.16 12.15
N SER A 35 -9.88 3.78 11.09
CA SER A 35 -10.15 5.16 10.72
C SER A 35 -10.40 5.30 9.23
N SER A 36 -11.50 5.96 8.86
CA SER A 36 -11.85 6.29 7.46
C SER A 36 -10.88 7.29 6.82
N CYS A 37 -9.94 7.82 7.61
CA CYS A 37 -8.96 8.83 7.20
C CYS A 37 -8.11 8.35 6.00
N TRP A 38 -7.90 7.03 5.85
CA TRP A 38 -7.23 6.48 4.66
C TRP A 38 -8.03 6.65 3.37
N LYS A 39 -9.33 6.31 3.38
CA LYS A 39 -10.17 6.38 2.19
C LYS A 39 -10.53 7.83 1.80
N ASN A 40 -10.53 8.74 2.79
CA ASN A 40 -10.90 10.14 2.58
C ASN A 40 -9.70 11.09 2.45
N SER A 41 -8.50 10.69 2.88
CA SER A 41 -7.31 11.54 2.78
C SER A 41 -6.65 11.42 1.41
N PRO A 42 -6.47 12.53 0.66
CA PRO A 42 -5.74 12.52 -0.59
C PRO A 42 -4.27 12.11 -0.41
N GLN A 43 -3.70 12.31 0.79
CA GLN A 43 -2.33 11.92 1.09
C GLN A 43 -2.17 10.40 1.22
N ALA A 44 -3.18 9.71 1.77
CA ALA A 44 -3.21 8.25 1.84
C ALA A 44 -3.37 7.64 0.44
N LYS A 45 -4.25 8.21 -0.39
CA LYS A 45 -4.41 7.81 -1.80
C LYS A 45 -3.09 7.87 -2.58
N LYS A 46 -2.37 9.00 -2.48
CA LYS A 46 -1.05 9.15 -3.11
C LYS A 46 0.00 8.18 -2.57
N ALA A 47 -0.01 7.91 -1.26
CA ALA A 47 0.90 6.94 -0.66
C ALA A 47 0.65 5.52 -1.16
N VAL A 48 -0.62 5.10 -1.26
CA VAL A 48 -1.01 3.79 -1.80
C VAL A 48 -0.63 3.68 -3.28
N GLU A 49 -0.93 4.69 -4.09
CA GLU A 49 -0.56 4.71 -5.51
C GLU A 49 0.96 4.62 -5.71
N GLY A 50 1.73 5.39 -4.93
CA GLY A 50 3.20 5.32 -4.96
C GLY A 50 3.74 3.96 -4.51
N ALA A 51 3.13 3.35 -3.50
CA ALA A 51 3.50 2.03 -3.02
C ALA A 51 3.22 0.95 -4.07
N ILE A 52 2.07 0.96 -4.75
CA ILE A 52 1.74 0.04 -5.85
C ILE A 52 2.70 0.25 -7.03
N ALA A 53 2.98 1.50 -7.39
CA ALA A 53 3.89 1.81 -8.49
C ALA A 53 5.32 1.33 -8.21
N ALA A 54 5.83 1.56 -7.00
CA ALA A 54 7.13 1.05 -6.56
C ALA A 54 7.13 -0.49 -6.51
N ALA A 55 6.03 -1.07 -6.03
CA ALA A 55 5.85 -2.51 -5.93
C ALA A 55 5.86 -3.20 -7.29
N LYS A 56 5.13 -2.66 -8.27
CA LYS A 56 5.14 -3.17 -9.65
C LYS A 56 6.52 -3.10 -10.28
N GLN A 57 7.25 -2.00 -10.07
CA GLN A 57 8.63 -1.87 -10.55
C GLN A 57 9.56 -2.90 -9.90
N ALA A 58 9.42 -3.13 -8.61
CA ALA A 58 10.20 -4.14 -7.88
C ALA A 58 9.78 -5.59 -8.20
N SER A 59 8.53 -5.81 -8.63
CA SER A 59 7.98 -7.14 -8.95
C SER A 59 8.25 -7.57 -10.38
N THR A 60 8.70 -6.68 -11.27
CA THR A 60 9.42 -7.10 -12.48
C THR A 60 10.75 -7.70 -12.02
N PRO A 61 10.92 -9.04 -11.98
CA PRO A 61 12.26 -9.57 -11.82
C PRO A 61 13.01 -9.05 -13.05
N SER A 62 14.14 -8.38 -12.83
CA SER A 62 15.05 -8.06 -13.94
C SER A 62 15.26 -9.34 -14.74
N PRO A 63 15.01 -9.35 -16.06
CA PRO A 63 15.43 -10.48 -16.88
C PRO A 63 16.96 -10.53 -16.76
N ILE A 64 17.44 -11.69 -16.36
CA ILE A 64 18.86 -12.03 -16.24
C ILE A 64 19.52 -11.91 -17.61
#